data_AF-A0A1X7BN22-F1
#
_entry.id   AF-A0A1X7BN22-F1
#
_cell.length_a   1.000
_cell.length_b   1.000
_cell.length_c   1.000
_cell.angle_alpha   90.00
_cell.angle_beta   90.00
_cell.angle_gamma   90.00
#
_symmetry.space_group_name_H-M   'P 1'
#
loop_
_entity.id
_entity.type
_entity.pdbx_description
1 polymer ?
#
loop_
_entity_poly.entity_id
_entity_poly.type
_entity_poly.pdbx_seq_one_letter_code
_entity_poly.pdbx_strand_id
1 'polypeptide(L)'
;MQKHSKVALGLGIASLLAVSGCIDPADYETTPVEVQTAKGVVTCQLYREKQVVWDEAISIPPGMTIREGDQICVNEGIRRLKK
;
A
#
# COMPACT_ATOMS: atom_id res chain seq x y z
N MET A 1 15.90 -36.07 54.62
CA MET A 1 15.69 -37.02 53.50
C MET A 1 15.28 -36.22 52.27
N GLN A 2 15.91 -36.54 51.14
CA GLN A 2 15.88 -35.80 49.88
C GLN A 2 14.51 -35.75 49.19
N LYS A 3 14.23 -34.66 48.46
CA LYS A 3 14.11 -34.76 46.99
C LYS A 3 14.21 -33.37 46.36
N HIS A 4 15.41 -33.03 45.89
CA HIS A 4 15.58 -32.00 44.88
C HIS A 4 14.83 -32.46 43.63
N SER A 5 13.68 -31.85 43.37
CA SER A 5 12.99 -32.00 42.09
C SER A 5 13.83 -31.26 41.06
N LYS A 6 14.45 -32.00 40.15
CA LYS A 6 15.22 -31.45 39.02
C LYS A 6 14.23 -30.66 38.16
N VAL A 7 14.21 -29.34 38.30
CA VAL A 7 13.55 -28.46 37.34
C VAL A 7 14.37 -28.58 36.06
N ALA A 8 13.98 -29.51 35.21
CA ALA A 8 14.49 -29.59 33.85
C ALA A 8 14.07 -28.29 33.16
N LEU A 9 15.04 -27.43 32.91
CA LEU A 9 14.93 -26.23 32.08
C LEU A 9 14.70 -26.69 30.64
N GLY A 10 13.50 -27.16 30.36
CA GLY A 10 13.05 -27.63 29.05
C GLY A 10 12.50 -26.48 28.24
N LEU A 11 13.18 -26.24 27.11
CA LEU A 11 12.74 -25.56 25.88
C LEU A 11 11.38 -24.84 25.92
N GLY A 12 11.42 -23.53 25.67
CA GLY A 12 10.24 -22.76 25.29
C GLY A 12 10.61 -21.52 24.49
N ILE A 13 11.30 -21.67 23.36
CA ILE A 13 11.39 -20.58 22.38
C ILE A 13 9.99 -20.47 21.76
N ALA A 14 9.16 -19.58 22.32
CA ALA A 14 7.89 -19.23 21.72
C ALA A 14 8.19 -18.54 20.38
N SER A 15 8.01 -19.29 19.29
CA SER A 15 8.18 -18.77 17.93
C SER A 15 7.11 -17.72 17.66
N LEU A 16 7.47 -16.44 17.70
CA LEU A 16 6.62 -15.39 17.14
C LEU A 16 6.62 -15.55 15.62
N LEU A 17 5.63 -16.29 15.10
CA LEU A 17 5.33 -16.28 13.67
C LEU A 17 4.73 -14.90 13.35
N ALA A 18 5.58 -13.98 12.90
CA ALA A 18 5.13 -12.74 12.28
C ALA A 18 4.44 -13.10 10.96
N VAL A 19 3.11 -13.18 10.96
CA VAL A 19 2.33 -13.40 9.74
C VAL A 19 2.34 -12.10 8.94
N SER A 20 3.36 -11.89 8.12
CA SER A 20 3.29 -10.89 7.06
C SER A 20 2.36 -11.45 5.99
N GLY A 21 1.09 -11.07 6.02
CA GLY A 21 0.15 -11.39 4.95
C GLY A 21 0.62 -10.72 3.65
N CYS A 22 0.81 -11.49 2.58
CA CYS A 22 1.01 -10.90 1.25
C CYS A 22 -0.29 -10.22 0.85
N ILE A 23 -0.25 -8.89 0.71
CA ILE A 23 -1.36 -8.09 0.16
C ILE A 23 -0.98 -7.73 -1.27
N ASP A 24 -1.81 -8.12 -2.24
CA ASP A 24 -1.68 -7.69 -3.62
C ASP A 24 -2.47 -6.36 -3.81
N PRO A 25 -1.84 -5.27 -4.28
CA PRO A 25 -2.56 -4.05 -4.61
C PRO A 25 -3.66 -4.26 -5.64
N ALA A 26 -3.50 -5.20 -6.58
CA ALA A 26 -4.46 -5.47 -7.65
C ALA A 26 -5.87 -5.81 -7.11
N ASP A 27 -5.94 -6.46 -5.94
CA ASP A 27 -7.22 -6.79 -5.27
C ASP A 27 -8.03 -5.56 -4.85
N TYR A 28 -7.45 -4.36 -4.95
CA TYR A 28 -8.05 -3.11 -4.51
C TYR A 28 -8.22 -2.10 -5.65
N GLU A 29 -7.84 -2.43 -6.88
CA GLU A 29 -7.99 -1.53 -8.02
C GLU A 29 -9.43 -1.01 -8.15
N THR A 30 -9.55 0.32 -8.18
CA THR A 30 -10.79 0.99 -8.55
C THR A 30 -10.83 1.24 -10.06
N THR A 31 -12.00 1.65 -10.58
CA THR A 31 -12.08 2.10 -11.97
C THR A 31 -11.12 3.27 -12.20
N PRO A 32 -10.29 3.24 -13.25
CA PRO A 32 -9.37 4.33 -13.58
C PRO A 32 -10.04 5.70 -13.63
N VAL A 33 -9.32 6.71 -13.18
CA VAL A 33 -9.81 8.08 -13.08
C VAL A 33 -9.01 8.98 -14.00
N GLU A 34 -9.70 9.79 -14.79
CA GLU A 34 -9.08 10.86 -15.56
C GLU A 34 -8.99 12.16 -14.76
N VAL A 35 -7.77 12.70 -14.63
CA VAL A 35 -7.47 13.96 -13.97
C VAL A 35 -7.02 14.98 -15.00
N GLN A 36 -7.76 16.07 -15.13
CA GLN A 36 -7.40 17.17 -16.03
C GLN A 36 -6.31 18.04 -15.40
N THR A 37 -5.25 18.29 -16.16
CA THR A 37 -4.15 19.18 -15.76
C THR A 37 -3.87 20.19 -16.87
N ALA A 38 -3.06 21.22 -16.57
CA ALA A 38 -2.64 22.20 -17.57
C ALA A 38 -1.83 21.59 -18.73
N LYS A 39 -1.19 20.43 -18.52
CA LYS A 39 -0.36 19.75 -19.53
C LYS A 39 -1.14 18.66 -20.30
N GLY A 40 -2.39 18.40 -19.96
CA GLY A 40 -3.22 17.34 -20.54
C GLY A 40 -3.82 16.42 -19.48
N VAL A 41 -4.42 15.32 -19.94
CA VAL A 41 -5.11 14.35 -19.08
C VAL A 41 -4.12 13.31 -18.55
N VAL A 42 -4.18 13.06 -17.24
CA VAL A 42 -3.51 11.93 -16.58
C VAL A 42 -4.57 10.90 -16.23
N THR A 43 -4.33 9.64 -16.59
CA THR A 43 -5.20 8.52 -16.20
C THR A 43 -4.57 7.83 -15.00
N CYS A 44 -5.28 7.81 -13.88
CA CYS A 44 -4.80 7.32 -12.60
C CYS A 44 -5.44 5.99 -12.23
N GLN A 45 -4.62 5.02 -11.81
CA GLN A 45 -5.08 3.88 -11.03
C GLN A 45 -5.11 4.30 -9.57
N LEU A 46 -6.28 4.24 -8.94
CA LEU A 46 -6.41 4.46 -7.50
C LEU A 46 -6.72 3.12 -6.83
N TYR A 47 -5.96 2.75 -5.81
CA TYR A 47 -6.05 1.41 -5.22
C TYR A 47 -6.83 1.39 -3.91
N ARG A 48 -6.74 2.39 -3.03
CA ARG A 48 -7.59 2.38 -1.82
C ARG A 48 -7.95 3.77 -1.40
N GLU A 49 -9.20 3.91 -0.94
CA GLU A 49 -9.64 5.12 -0.26
C GLU A 49 -8.64 5.49 0.84
N LYS A 50 -8.24 4.59 1.73
CA LYS A 50 -7.42 4.95 2.91
C LYS A 50 -5.90 4.88 2.73
N GLN A 51 -5.38 4.50 1.56
CA GLN A 51 -3.94 4.37 1.31
C GLN A 51 -3.60 4.81 -0.12
N VAL A 52 -3.23 6.08 -0.26
CA VAL A 52 -2.85 6.73 -1.52
C VAL A 52 -1.42 6.39 -1.98
N VAL A 53 -0.65 5.67 -1.17
CA VAL A 53 0.78 5.37 -1.44
C VAL A 53 0.99 4.44 -2.64
N TRP A 54 -0.08 3.79 -3.11
CA TRP A 54 -0.06 2.93 -4.29
C TRP A 54 -0.67 3.59 -5.53
N ASP A 55 -1.24 4.80 -5.40
CA ASP A 55 -1.89 5.46 -6.53
C ASP A 55 -0.85 5.87 -7.58
N GLU A 56 -1.05 5.43 -8.82
CA GLU A 56 -0.07 5.56 -9.90
C GLU A 56 -0.71 6.02 -11.21
N ALA A 57 0.11 6.61 -12.09
CA ALA A 57 -0.33 7.00 -13.42
C ALA A 57 -0.26 5.81 -14.39
N ILE A 58 -1.43 5.41 -14.92
CA ILE A 58 -1.54 4.45 -16.03
C ILE A 58 -1.06 5.11 -17.33
N SER A 59 -1.39 6.39 -17.53
CA SER A 59 -0.94 7.15 -18.69
C SER A 59 -0.79 8.64 -18.39
N ILE A 60 0.19 9.26 -19.03
CA ILE A 60 0.54 10.68 -18.88
C ILE A 60 0.56 11.39 -20.23
N PRO A 61 0.31 12.71 -20.27
CA PRO A 61 0.40 13.47 -21.51
C PRO A 61 1.87 13.68 -21.94
N PRO A 62 2.12 13.99 -23.24
CA PRO A 62 3.46 14.29 -23.73
C PRO A 62 4.14 15.42 -22.94
N GLY A 63 5.41 15.24 -22.61
CA GLY A 63 6.19 16.23 -21.86
C GLY A 63 5.98 16.22 -20.34
N MET A 64 5.17 15.30 -19.83
CA MET A 64 5.08 14.98 -18.40
C MET A 64 5.97 13.77 -18.07
N THR A 65 6.55 13.75 -16.88
CA THR A 65 7.28 12.57 -16.38
C THR A 65 6.34 11.64 -15.62
N ILE A 66 6.61 10.33 -15.61
CA ILE A 66 5.77 9.37 -14.87
C ILE A 66 5.65 9.75 -13.39
N ARG A 67 6.76 10.14 -12.76
CA ARG A 67 6.79 10.61 -11.37
C ARG A 67 5.91 11.83 -11.12
N GLU A 68 5.82 12.74 -12.09
CA GLU A 68 4.90 13.89 -12.00
C GLU A 68 3.44 13.43 -12.07
N GLY A 69 3.15 12.47 -12.96
CA GLY A 69 1.84 11.82 -13.06
C GLY A 69 1.44 11.09 -11.78
N ASP A 70 2.34 10.30 -11.19
CA ASP A 70 2.10 9.57 -9.94
C ASP A 70 1.75 10.55 -8.81
N GLN A 71 2.48 11.66 -8.70
CA GLN A 71 2.19 12.68 -7.70
C GLN A 71 0.79 13.30 -7.90
N ILE A 72 0.35 13.47 -9.14
CA ILE A 72 -1.02 13.91 -9.46
C ILE A 72 -2.03 12.86 -9.00
N CYS A 73 -1.79 11.58 -9.26
CA CYS A 73 -2.69 10.50 -8.87
C CYS A 73 -2.80 10.35 -7.35
N VAL A 74 -1.68 10.43 -6.63
CA VAL A 74 -1.66 10.48 -5.15
C VAL A 74 -2.48 11.67 -4.63
N ASN A 75 -2.31 12.85 -5.22
CA ASN A 75 -3.05 14.04 -4.80
C ASN A 75 -4.56 13.90 -5.05
N GLU A 76 -4.94 13.25 -6.14
CA GLU A 76 -6.34 12.95 -6.45
C GLU A 76 -6.94 11.95 -5.46
N GLY A 77 -6.21 10.89 -5.10
CA GLY A 77 -6.58 9.97 -4.03
C GLY A 77 -6.82 10.70 -2.69
N ILE A 78 -5.88 11.58 -2.31
CA ILE A 78 -6.00 12.41 -1.09
C ILE A 78 -7.24 13.32 -1.14
N ARG A 79 -7.53 13.91 -2.31
CA ARG A 79 -8.68 14.80 -2.47
C ARG A 79 -10.00 14.05 -2.27
N ARG A 80 -10.10 12.82 -2.79
CA ARG A 80 -11.30 11.97 -2.68
C ARG A 80 -11.55 11.49 -1.25
N LEU A 81 -10.49 11.24 -0.49
CA LEU A 81 -10.55 10.87 0.93
C LEU A 81 -11.24 11.88 1.85
N LYS A 82 -11.26 13.16 1.46
CA LYS A 82 -11.76 14.25 2.30
C LYS A 82 -13.25 14.54 2.12
N LYS A 83 -13.94 13.80 1.25
CA LYS A 83 -15.39 13.91 1.03
C LYS A 83 -16.15 12.91 1.88
#